data_AF-A0A820TIG4-F1
#
_entry.id   AF-A0A820TIG4-F1
#
_cell.length_a   1.000
_cell.length_b   1.000
_cell.length_c   1.000
_cell.angle_alpha   90.00
_cell.angle_beta   90.00
_cell.angle_gamma   90.00
#
_symmetry.space_group_name_H-M   'P 1'
#
loop_
_entity.id
_entity.type
_entity.pdbx_description
1 polymer ?
#
loop_
_entity_poly.entity_id
_entity_poly.type
_entity_poly.pdbx_seq_one_letter_code
_entity_poly.pdbx_strand_id
1 'polypeptide(L)'
;MEKVIPKKHLGQHFLKDEQIASNIADTLSYNGYADVLEIGPGMGVLTKYLLDKDINIFVIEIDMESVEYLDKNYPKLHGKIISKDFLKYNINEVFNGKQFAIIGNFPYNISTQIVFKTLELRNQIPEFAGMFQKEVAERICEKKGTKTYGILSVLVQAFYDAEYLFTVNEDVFVPPPKKPMEFKISKDLIVQLEQLIESKNDAQLELLLNDLHHADIAEILDELDFDGATYIFKVLDSEKTAEVLLELEDDLRENILSRLSPKEIAEELDELETNDAADIIGELSQSKKQEVISELQDVEHAKDIVELLRFKEDTAGGLMHKELVKVNENWNVLTCIRQMRIQAENISRVHSIYVVDDDNRLLGRLSLKDLLTTSAKTPISKVYISKLNSVNVDTEDVEVARIMQKYDLEAIPVIDELGRLVGRITIDDIVDVIKDEADKDYQLAAGISQDVEADDSILELTKARLPWLVLALLGGFISVKMLGLFEPAMAKHGSLFFFTPLIAAMAGNVGVQSSAIIVQGLANNTLSGSVINRLLKEISLSLLNGTILAIILFLGSHFLLGADIKTGITVTIALISVIIIASLIGTSIPLLLDRFGIDPALATGPFITTSNDICGILIYFSIAKLILGF
;
A
#
# COMPACT_ATOMS: atom_id res chain seq x y z
N MET A 1 24.92 37.31 -20.47
CA MET A 1 23.44 37.29 -20.44
C MET A 1 23.08 36.79 -19.05
N GLU A 2 22.43 37.62 -18.24
CA GLU A 2 21.86 37.18 -16.96
C GLU A 2 20.85 36.07 -17.29
N LYS A 3 21.18 34.84 -16.88
CA LYS A 3 20.28 33.70 -17.04
C LYS A 3 19.28 33.75 -15.90
N VAL A 4 17.99 33.68 -16.23
CA VAL A 4 16.95 33.45 -15.22
C VAL A 4 17.18 32.06 -14.62
N ILE A 5 17.22 31.98 -13.29
CA ILE A 5 17.43 30.71 -12.60
C ILE A 5 16.07 30.06 -12.31
N PRO A 6 15.83 28.81 -12.72
CA PRO A 6 14.58 28.10 -12.43
C PRO A 6 14.32 28.01 -10.91
N LYS A 7 13.12 28.39 -10.49
CA LYS A 7 12.68 28.35 -9.08
C LYS A 7 11.85 27.09 -8.82
N LYS A 8 12.33 26.22 -7.92
CA LYS A 8 11.69 24.93 -7.58
C LYS A 8 10.26 25.11 -7.05
N HIS A 9 10.03 26.08 -6.15
CA HIS A 9 8.71 26.36 -5.56
C HIS A 9 7.65 26.83 -6.59
N LEU A 10 8.08 27.32 -7.75
CA LEU A 10 7.18 27.68 -8.87
C LEU A 10 7.00 26.54 -9.88
N GLY A 11 7.61 25.37 -9.66
CA GLY A 11 7.56 24.25 -10.59
C GLY A 11 8.19 24.56 -11.96
N GLN A 12 9.16 25.48 -12.02
CA GLN A 12 9.71 25.98 -13.28
C GLN A 12 10.64 24.95 -13.95
N HIS A 13 10.26 24.54 -15.16
CA HIS A 13 11.08 23.78 -16.09
C HIS A 13 11.15 24.54 -17.41
N PHE A 14 12.28 25.16 -17.73
CA PHE A 14 12.37 25.96 -18.97
C PHE A 14 12.65 25.07 -20.17
N LEU A 15 11.77 25.14 -21.17
CA LEU A 15 11.98 24.51 -22.47
C LEU A 15 13.24 25.10 -23.14
N LYS A 16 14.16 24.27 -23.61
CA LYS A 16 15.38 24.70 -24.34
C LYS A 16 15.42 24.23 -25.79
N ASP A 17 14.59 23.26 -26.18
CA ASP A 17 14.58 22.74 -27.54
C ASP A 17 13.68 23.59 -28.45
N GLU A 18 14.33 24.22 -29.43
CA GLU A 18 13.74 25.15 -30.39
C GLU A 18 12.75 24.44 -31.35
N GLN A 19 13.01 23.18 -31.73
CA GLN A 19 12.12 22.44 -32.62
C GLN A 19 10.83 22.05 -31.89
N ILE A 20 10.93 21.61 -30.64
CA ILE A 20 9.76 21.34 -29.80
C ILE A 20 8.96 22.62 -29.55
N ALA A 21 9.62 23.75 -29.30
CA ALA A 21 8.94 25.03 -29.11
C ALA A 21 8.14 25.46 -30.36
N SER A 22 8.73 25.29 -31.56
CA SER A 22 8.01 25.52 -32.82
C SER A 22 6.80 24.59 -32.97
N ASN A 23 6.98 23.29 -32.70
CA ASN A 23 5.89 22.32 -32.81
C ASN A 23 4.74 22.64 -31.85
N ILE A 24 5.04 23.11 -30.62
CA ILE A 24 4.04 23.55 -29.64
C ILE A 24 3.31 24.80 -30.16
N ALA A 25 4.03 25.79 -30.68
CA ALA A 25 3.40 26.99 -31.25
C ALA A 25 2.48 26.66 -32.44
N ASP A 26 2.73 25.58 -33.17
CA ASP A 26 1.90 25.12 -34.29
C ASP A 26 0.66 24.33 -33.87
N THR A 27 0.46 24.06 -32.57
CA THR A 27 -0.70 23.29 -32.07
C THR A 27 -2.00 24.07 -32.06
N LEU A 28 -1.94 25.40 -31.93
CA LEU A 28 -3.13 26.25 -31.99
C LEU A 28 -3.60 26.40 -33.44
N SER A 29 -4.92 26.35 -33.65
CA SER A 29 -5.53 26.51 -34.97
C SER A 29 -5.49 27.95 -35.50
N TYR A 30 -5.47 28.92 -34.59
CA TYR A 30 -5.54 30.37 -34.87
C TYR A 30 -6.81 30.81 -35.60
N ASN A 31 -7.90 30.03 -35.50
CA ASN A 31 -9.17 30.34 -36.15
C ASN A 31 -10.19 30.90 -35.16
N GLY A 32 -10.76 32.05 -35.48
CA GLY A 32 -11.88 32.64 -34.72
C GLY A 32 -11.47 33.51 -33.53
N TYR A 33 -10.16 33.71 -33.29
CA TYR A 33 -9.62 34.64 -32.29
C TYR A 33 -8.36 35.32 -32.83
N ALA A 34 -8.07 36.53 -32.36
CA ALA A 34 -6.86 37.30 -32.77
C ALA A 34 -5.84 37.42 -31.63
N ASP A 35 -6.29 37.24 -30.39
CA ASP A 35 -5.48 37.42 -29.19
C ASP A 35 -5.11 36.05 -28.61
N VAL A 36 -3.85 35.90 -28.17
CA VAL A 36 -3.34 34.67 -27.52
C VAL A 36 -2.65 35.06 -26.23
N LEU A 37 -2.89 34.28 -25.17
CA LEU A 37 -2.23 34.42 -23.88
C LEU A 37 -1.28 33.24 -23.66
N GLU A 38 0.02 33.51 -23.57
CA GLU A 38 1.01 32.55 -23.11
C GLU A 38 1.11 32.59 -21.58
N ILE A 39 0.92 31.44 -20.92
CA ILE A 39 1.08 31.31 -19.47
C ILE A 39 2.45 30.71 -19.16
N GLY A 40 3.21 31.39 -18.30
CA GLY A 40 4.54 30.92 -17.88
C GLY A 40 5.58 30.91 -19.02
N PRO A 41 5.77 32.02 -19.74
CA PRO A 41 6.76 32.12 -20.82
C PRO A 41 8.21 31.85 -20.38
N GLY A 42 8.56 32.06 -19.10
CA GLY A 42 9.93 31.96 -18.61
C GLY A 42 10.91 32.81 -19.42
N MET A 43 11.92 32.18 -20.04
CA MET A 43 12.88 32.86 -20.93
C MET A 43 12.35 33.11 -22.37
N GLY A 44 11.08 32.80 -22.65
CA GLY A 44 10.40 33.13 -23.90
C GLY A 44 10.72 32.24 -25.09
N VAL A 45 11.18 31.00 -24.85
CA VAL A 45 11.54 30.06 -25.94
C VAL A 45 10.34 29.73 -26.82
N LEU A 46 9.16 29.51 -26.22
CA LEU A 46 7.91 29.37 -26.96
C LEU A 46 7.43 30.72 -27.52
N THR A 47 7.49 31.79 -26.71
CA THR A 47 7.11 33.16 -27.10
C THR A 47 7.76 33.61 -28.41
N LYS A 48 9.03 33.26 -28.61
CA LYS A 48 9.79 33.56 -29.83
C LYS A 48 9.07 33.09 -31.10
N TYR A 49 8.51 31.87 -31.10
CA TYR A 49 7.79 31.30 -32.24
C TYR A 49 6.37 31.83 -32.37
N LEU A 50 5.72 32.16 -31.25
CA LEU A 50 4.40 32.80 -31.25
C LEU A 50 4.46 34.22 -31.85
N LEU A 51 5.56 34.95 -31.63
CA LEU A 51 5.78 36.29 -32.17
C LEU A 51 6.00 36.36 -33.69
N ASP A 52 6.20 35.21 -34.34
CA ASP A 52 6.33 35.07 -35.79
C ASP A 52 4.99 34.76 -36.47
N LYS A 53 3.93 34.50 -35.69
CA LYS A 53 2.56 34.33 -36.17
C LYS A 53 1.86 35.69 -36.29
N ASP A 54 0.86 35.78 -37.18
CA ASP A 54 0.04 36.99 -37.36
C ASP A 54 -1.07 37.08 -36.28
N ILE A 55 -0.64 37.19 -35.02
CA ILE A 55 -1.50 37.19 -33.82
C ILE A 55 -1.07 38.28 -32.82
N ASN A 56 -1.99 38.69 -31.95
CA ASN A 56 -1.68 39.52 -30.81
C ASN A 56 -1.33 38.65 -29.60
N ILE A 57 -0.03 38.44 -29.38
CA ILE A 57 0.44 37.69 -28.21
C ILE A 57 0.53 38.58 -26.95
N PHE A 58 -0.01 38.06 -25.86
CA PHE A 58 0.14 38.54 -24.49
C PHE A 58 0.81 37.44 -23.68
N VAL A 59 1.57 37.82 -22.66
CA VAL A 59 2.20 36.84 -21.76
C VAL A 59 1.84 37.16 -20.31
N ILE A 60 1.62 36.13 -19.50
CA ILE A 60 1.42 36.26 -18.06
C ILE A 60 2.45 35.44 -17.31
N GLU A 61 3.18 36.11 -16.42
CA GLU A 61 4.31 35.54 -15.70
C GLU A 61 4.30 36.06 -14.26
N ILE A 62 4.52 35.13 -13.32
CA ILE A 62 4.58 35.43 -11.88
C ILE A 62 6.01 35.73 -11.42
N ASP A 63 7.00 35.17 -12.13
CA ASP A 63 8.42 35.36 -11.81
C ASP A 63 8.95 36.69 -12.36
N MET A 64 9.27 37.62 -11.45
CA MET A 64 9.77 38.95 -11.80
C MET A 64 11.08 38.93 -12.60
N GLU A 65 11.97 37.95 -12.37
CA GLU A 65 13.20 37.83 -13.16
C GLU A 65 12.90 37.47 -14.62
N SER A 66 11.93 36.57 -14.83
CA SER A 66 11.44 36.19 -16.16
C SER A 66 10.76 37.38 -16.85
N VAL A 67 9.97 38.17 -16.11
CA VAL A 67 9.34 39.40 -16.62
C VAL A 67 10.38 40.40 -17.11
N GLU A 68 11.39 40.71 -16.30
CA GLU A 68 12.47 41.63 -16.68
C GLU A 68 13.28 41.11 -17.88
N TYR A 69 13.53 39.80 -17.92
CA TYR A 69 14.18 39.15 -19.05
C TYR A 69 13.36 39.31 -20.34
N LEU A 70 12.05 39.06 -20.29
CA LEU A 70 11.17 39.17 -21.45
C LEU A 70 11.08 40.60 -21.97
N ASP A 71 10.91 41.58 -21.08
CA ASP A 71 10.83 43.00 -21.44
C ASP A 71 12.12 43.49 -22.12
N LYS A 72 13.28 43.01 -21.67
CA LYS A 72 14.58 43.37 -22.25
C LYS A 72 14.86 42.69 -23.60
N ASN A 73 14.47 41.41 -23.75
CA ASN A 73 14.87 40.59 -24.91
C ASN A 73 13.80 40.54 -26.03
N TYR A 74 12.53 40.83 -25.74
CA TYR A 74 11.43 40.78 -26.71
C TYR A 74 10.68 42.11 -26.80
N PRO A 75 11.21 43.12 -27.53
CA PRO A 75 10.59 44.45 -27.66
C PRO A 75 9.15 44.42 -28.22
N LYS A 76 8.80 43.40 -29.00
CA LYS A 76 7.43 43.20 -29.52
C LYS A 76 6.39 42.94 -28.40
N LEU A 77 6.83 42.56 -27.19
CA LEU A 77 5.98 42.32 -26.02
C LEU A 77 5.81 43.57 -25.14
N HIS A 78 6.44 44.70 -25.45
CA HIS A 78 6.31 45.92 -24.64
C HIS A 78 4.83 46.32 -24.52
N GLY A 79 4.36 46.45 -23.28
CA GLY A 79 2.95 46.73 -22.96
C GLY A 79 2.01 45.51 -23.03
N LYS A 80 2.54 44.30 -23.24
CA LYS A 80 1.79 43.03 -23.32
C LYS A 80 2.25 41.97 -22.32
N ILE A 81 3.15 42.32 -21.40
CA ILE A 81 3.63 41.47 -20.30
C ILE A 81 2.80 41.75 -19.05
N ILE A 82 2.08 40.74 -18.58
CA ILE A 82 1.25 40.78 -17.37
C ILE A 82 2.03 40.14 -16.22
N SER A 83 2.58 40.96 -15.34
CA SER A 83 3.30 40.49 -14.15
C SER A 83 2.33 40.18 -13.00
N LYS A 84 1.61 39.05 -13.10
CA LYS A 84 0.59 38.61 -12.15
C LYS A 84 0.46 37.08 -12.12
N ASP A 85 -0.10 36.55 -11.04
CA ASP A 85 -0.52 35.15 -10.92
C ASP A 85 -1.75 34.89 -11.79
N PHE A 86 -1.62 34.04 -12.82
CA PHE A 86 -2.74 33.68 -13.71
C PHE A 86 -3.92 33.10 -12.97
N LEU A 87 -3.74 32.33 -11.89
CA LEU A 87 -4.85 31.71 -11.15
C LEU A 87 -5.66 32.74 -10.36
N LYS A 88 -5.02 33.81 -9.89
CA LYS A 88 -5.67 34.85 -9.07
C LYS A 88 -6.11 36.08 -9.85
N TYR A 89 -5.43 36.40 -10.96
CA TYR A 89 -5.68 37.61 -11.71
C TYR A 89 -7.00 37.56 -12.51
N ASN A 90 -7.72 38.68 -12.55
CA ASN A 90 -8.92 38.82 -13.37
C ASN A 90 -8.50 39.21 -14.80
N ILE A 91 -8.37 38.21 -15.66
CA ILE A 91 -7.89 38.40 -17.04
C ILE A 91 -8.80 39.28 -17.90
N ASN A 92 -10.06 39.49 -17.50
CA ASN A 92 -10.99 40.38 -18.19
C ASN A 92 -10.54 41.84 -18.22
N GLU A 93 -9.70 42.26 -17.26
CA GLU A 93 -9.11 43.61 -17.28
C GLU A 93 -8.25 43.85 -18.53
N VAL A 94 -7.73 42.79 -19.13
CA VAL A 94 -6.89 42.86 -20.34
C VAL A 94 -7.73 42.66 -21.60
N PHE A 95 -8.48 41.56 -21.67
CA PHE A 95 -9.20 41.18 -22.89
C PHE A 95 -10.59 41.83 -23.02
N ASN A 96 -11.11 42.47 -21.97
CA ASN A 96 -12.40 43.17 -21.98
C ASN A 96 -13.57 42.31 -22.50
N GLY A 97 -13.57 41.02 -22.17
CA GLY A 97 -14.60 40.07 -22.63
C GLY A 97 -14.41 39.53 -24.05
N LYS A 98 -13.34 39.91 -24.77
CA LYS A 98 -13.02 39.36 -26.09
C LYS A 98 -12.53 37.92 -26.00
N GLN A 99 -12.67 37.18 -27.09
CA GLN A 99 -12.14 35.82 -27.17
C GLN A 99 -10.62 35.82 -27.37
N PHE A 100 -9.94 34.94 -26.64
CA PHE A 100 -8.50 34.73 -26.73
C PHE A 100 -8.16 33.26 -26.49
N ALA A 101 -7.13 32.74 -27.15
CA ALA A 101 -6.65 31.38 -26.88
C ALA A 101 -5.57 31.36 -25.81
N ILE A 102 -5.38 30.20 -25.17
CA ILE A 102 -4.32 29.98 -24.20
C ILE A 102 -3.29 29.02 -24.76
N ILE A 103 -2.02 29.33 -24.53
CA ILE A 103 -0.91 28.40 -24.76
C ILE A 103 0.09 28.45 -23.62
N GLY A 104 0.85 27.39 -23.38
CA GLY A 104 1.96 27.47 -22.45
C GLY A 104 2.65 26.15 -22.17
N ASN A 105 3.87 26.26 -21.64
CA ASN A 105 4.52 25.16 -20.96
C ASN A 105 4.13 25.22 -19.48
N PHE A 106 2.97 24.65 -19.14
CA PHE A 106 2.38 24.88 -17.82
C PHE A 106 3.25 24.25 -16.71
N PRO A 107 3.44 24.95 -15.59
CA PRO A 107 4.10 24.37 -14.43
C PRO A 107 3.28 23.20 -13.90
N TYR A 108 3.94 22.07 -13.62
CA TYR A 108 3.25 20.80 -13.36
C TYR A 108 2.34 20.86 -12.14
N ASN A 109 2.77 21.54 -11.08
CA ASN A 109 2.05 21.71 -9.82
C ASN A 109 0.72 22.50 -9.95
N ILE A 110 0.58 23.34 -10.98
CA ILE A 110 -0.61 24.18 -11.19
C ILE A 110 -1.37 23.87 -12.50
N SER A 111 -0.89 22.91 -13.29
CA SER A 111 -1.43 22.60 -14.62
C SER A 111 -2.93 22.23 -14.61
N THR A 112 -3.37 21.51 -13.57
CA THR A 112 -4.79 21.14 -13.38
C THR A 112 -5.65 22.36 -13.04
N GLN A 113 -5.15 23.26 -12.19
CA GLN A 113 -5.82 24.49 -11.79
C GLN A 113 -5.95 25.46 -12.99
N ILE A 114 -4.94 25.49 -13.87
CA ILE A 114 -5.00 26.25 -15.14
C ILE A 114 -6.14 25.74 -16.03
N VAL A 115 -6.33 24.42 -16.11
CA VAL A 115 -7.45 23.82 -16.88
C VAL A 115 -8.80 24.19 -16.26
N PHE A 116 -8.95 24.12 -14.93
CA PHE A 116 -10.19 24.55 -14.26
C PHE A 116 -10.50 26.02 -14.51
N LYS A 117 -9.50 26.90 -14.38
CA LYS A 117 -9.69 28.32 -14.68
C LYS A 117 -10.04 28.58 -16.15
N THR A 118 -9.46 27.80 -17.06
CA THR A 118 -9.83 27.84 -18.48
C THR A 118 -11.30 27.45 -18.69
N LEU A 119 -11.79 26.41 -18.00
CA LEU A 119 -13.20 25.98 -18.06
C LEU A 119 -14.17 27.00 -17.46
N GLU A 120 -13.77 27.73 -16.42
CA GLU A 120 -14.53 28.87 -15.88
C GLU A 120 -14.70 29.98 -16.93
N LEU A 121 -13.64 30.23 -17.69
CA LEU A 121 -13.57 31.23 -18.76
C LEU A 121 -13.96 30.70 -20.15
N ARG A 122 -14.57 29.51 -20.24
CA ARG A 122 -14.84 28.81 -21.50
C ARG A 122 -15.58 29.60 -22.59
N ASN A 123 -16.37 30.60 -22.21
CA ASN A 123 -17.09 31.44 -23.17
C ASN A 123 -16.13 32.40 -23.93
N GLN A 124 -14.97 32.69 -23.33
CA GLN A 124 -13.93 33.56 -23.90
C GLN A 124 -12.76 32.78 -24.48
N ILE A 125 -12.53 31.54 -24.05
CA ILE A 125 -11.41 30.73 -24.52
C ILE A 125 -11.94 29.68 -25.49
N PRO A 126 -11.97 29.95 -26.81
CA PRO A 126 -12.43 28.97 -27.79
C PRO A 126 -11.47 27.78 -27.93
N GLU A 127 -10.20 27.96 -27.61
CA GLU A 127 -9.15 26.98 -27.81
C GLU A 127 -8.04 27.16 -26.76
N PHE A 128 -7.49 26.06 -26.25
CA PHE A 128 -6.26 26.09 -25.47
C PHE A 128 -5.37 24.91 -25.84
N ALA A 129 -4.07 25.15 -25.84
CA ALA A 129 -3.05 24.12 -25.96
C ALA A 129 -2.07 24.26 -24.80
N GLY A 130 -1.47 23.17 -24.36
CA GLY A 130 -0.55 23.25 -23.25
C GLY A 130 0.28 22.00 -23.11
N MET A 131 1.46 22.17 -22.55
CA MET A 131 2.23 21.04 -22.08
C MET A 131 1.80 20.65 -20.67
N PHE A 132 1.57 19.36 -20.48
CA PHE A 132 1.19 18.77 -19.20
C PHE A 132 2.13 17.60 -18.87
N GLN A 133 2.13 17.18 -17.61
CA GLN A 133 2.62 15.84 -17.29
C GLN A 133 1.81 14.81 -18.08
N LYS A 134 2.47 13.72 -18.49
CA LYS A 134 1.89 12.75 -19.41
C LYS A 134 0.58 12.18 -18.87
N GLU A 135 0.56 11.83 -17.59
CA GLU A 135 -0.58 11.25 -16.89
C GLU A 135 -1.77 12.21 -16.84
N VAL A 136 -1.51 13.52 -16.73
CA VAL A 136 -2.55 14.57 -16.72
C VAL A 136 -3.12 14.76 -18.12
N ALA A 137 -2.28 14.84 -19.15
CA ALA A 137 -2.72 14.93 -20.54
C ALA A 137 -3.54 13.71 -20.97
N GLU A 138 -3.07 12.51 -20.64
CA GLU A 138 -3.78 11.26 -20.89
C GLU A 138 -5.15 11.28 -20.19
N ARG A 139 -5.20 11.65 -18.91
CA ARG A 139 -6.45 11.78 -18.16
C ARG A 139 -7.42 12.76 -18.80
N ILE A 140 -6.98 13.94 -19.26
CA ILE A 140 -7.85 14.92 -19.93
C ILE A 140 -8.45 14.34 -21.22
N CYS A 141 -7.66 13.61 -22.00
CA CYS A 141 -8.06 13.08 -23.31
C CYS A 141 -8.70 11.67 -23.23
N GLU A 142 -8.78 11.10 -22.04
CA GLU A 142 -9.20 9.71 -21.83
C GLU A 142 -10.67 9.49 -22.21
N LYS A 143 -10.99 8.36 -22.84
CA LYS A 143 -12.37 8.07 -23.27
C LYS A 143 -13.21 7.48 -22.14
N LYS A 144 -14.51 7.75 -22.18
CA LYS A 144 -15.48 7.18 -21.22
C LYS A 144 -15.36 5.65 -21.12
N GLY A 145 -15.40 5.13 -19.89
CA GLY A 145 -15.43 3.69 -19.61
C GLY A 145 -14.07 3.05 -19.35
N THR A 146 -12.99 3.82 -19.24
CA THR A 146 -11.68 3.34 -18.78
C THR A 146 -11.43 3.76 -17.33
N LYS A 147 -10.46 3.11 -16.66
CA LYS A 147 -10.11 3.42 -15.26
C LYS A 147 -9.51 4.83 -15.08
N THR A 148 -8.84 5.35 -16.12
CA THR A 148 -8.21 6.68 -16.09
C THR A 148 -9.22 7.80 -16.38
N TYR A 149 -10.46 7.47 -16.78
CA TYR A 149 -11.53 8.44 -17.03
C TYR A 149 -12.03 9.03 -15.71
N GLY A 150 -11.75 10.30 -15.47
CA GLY A 150 -12.02 10.98 -14.20
C GLY A 150 -12.69 12.34 -14.36
N ILE A 151 -12.68 13.13 -13.28
CA ILE A 151 -13.34 14.44 -13.24
C ILE A 151 -12.84 15.41 -14.32
N LEU A 152 -11.53 15.42 -14.59
CA LEU A 152 -10.93 16.27 -15.63
C LEU A 152 -11.39 15.88 -17.03
N SER A 153 -11.44 14.57 -17.32
CA SER A 153 -11.94 14.04 -18.59
C SER A 153 -13.38 14.47 -18.82
N VAL A 154 -14.24 14.30 -17.80
CA VAL A 154 -15.66 14.67 -17.86
C VAL A 154 -15.83 16.18 -18.11
N LEU A 155 -15.12 17.02 -17.34
CA LEU A 155 -15.33 18.46 -17.39
C LEU A 155 -14.76 19.09 -18.66
N VAL A 156 -13.57 18.68 -19.11
CA VAL A 156 -12.99 19.21 -20.36
C VAL A 156 -13.82 18.76 -21.55
N GLN A 157 -14.13 17.45 -21.65
CA GLN A 157 -14.86 16.90 -22.81
C GLN A 157 -16.35 17.30 -22.86
N ALA A 158 -16.89 17.89 -21.78
CA ALA A 158 -18.22 18.48 -21.79
C ALA A 158 -18.29 19.79 -22.57
N PHE A 159 -17.17 20.51 -22.73
CA PHE A 159 -17.11 21.84 -23.33
C PHE A 159 -16.13 21.97 -24.50
N TYR A 160 -15.13 21.08 -24.59
CA TYR A 160 -14.08 21.10 -25.60
C TYR A 160 -13.88 19.72 -26.23
N ASP A 161 -13.40 19.70 -27.47
CA ASP A 161 -12.79 18.51 -28.06
C ASP A 161 -11.33 18.42 -27.55
N ALA A 162 -10.99 17.33 -26.86
CA ALA A 162 -9.67 17.12 -26.28
C ALA A 162 -8.87 16.09 -27.09
N GLU A 163 -7.66 16.47 -27.51
CA GLU A 163 -6.76 15.61 -28.30
C GLU A 163 -5.35 15.59 -27.70
N TYR A 164 -4.77 14.40 -27.60
CA TYR A 164 -3.37 14.21 -27.23
C TYR A 164 -2.49 14.30 -28.48
N LEU A 165 -1.69 15.37 -28.59
CA LEU A 165 -0.95 15.69 -29.82
C LEU A 165 0.37 14.90 -29.96
N PHE A 166 1.30 15.07 -29.03
CA PHE A 166 2.58 14.35 -29.03
C PHE A 166 3.27 14.39 -27.65
N THR A 167 4.18 13.44 -27.41
CA THR A 167 4.98 13.36 -26.18
C THR A 167 6.31 14.08 -26.35
N VAL A 168 6.72 14.83 -25.32
CA VAL A 168 8.00 15.54 -25.26
C VAL A 168 8.93 14.85 -24.25
N ASN A 169 10.22 14.72 -24.58
CA ASN A 169 11.21 14.07 -23.70
C ASN A 169 11.71 15.03 -22.59
N GLU A 170 11.92 14.54 -21.38
CA GLU A 170 12.45 15.29 -20.23
C GLU A 170 13.79 16.02 -20.50
N ASP A 171 14.62 15.48 -21.39
CA ASP A 171 15.92 16.04 -21.77
C ASP A 171 15.84 17.41 -22.44
N VAL A 172 14.65 17.84 -22.92
CA VAL A 172 14.48 19.13 -23.59
C VAL A 172 14.23 20.31 -22.64
N PHE A 173 14.28 20.08 -21.33
CA PHE A 173 14.08 21.12 -20.31
C PHE A 173 15.35 21.42 -19.49
N VAL A 174 15.32 22.53 -18.76
CA VAL A 174 16.30 22.92 -17.75
C VAL A 174 15.60 23.51 -16.52
N PRO A 175 15.69 22.88 -15.34
CA PRO A 175 16.17 21.51 -15.13
C PRO A 175 15.23 20.48 -15.79
N PRO A 176 15.69 19.26 -16.11
CA PRO A 176 14.79 18.20 -16.56
C PRO A 176 13.72 17.90 -15.48
N PRO A 177 12.44 17.66 -15.87
CA PRO A 177 11.43 17.09 -14.98
C PRO A 177 11.96 15.82 -14.32
N LYS A 178 11.82 15.68 -13.01
CA LYS A 178 12.14 14.40 -12.34
C LYS A 178 10.93 13.47 -12.49
N LYS A 179 11.15 12.22 -12.92
CA LYS A 179 10.23 11.11 -12.61
C LYS A 179 10.17 10.96 -11.09
N PRO A 180 9.06 10.48 -10.49
CA PRO A 180 9.11 9.97 -9.13
C PRO A 180 10.15 8.85 -9.12
N MET A 181 11.34 9.19 -8.64
CA MET A 181 12.44 8.27 -8.42
C MET A 181 12.27 7.89 -6.96
N GLU A 182 12.22 6.59 -6.68
CA GLU A 182 12.31 6.03 -5.34
C GLU A 182 13.41 6.81 -4.59
N PHE A 183 13.04 7.45 -3.48
CA PHE A 183 14.01 8.14 -2.65
C PHE A 183 15.10 7.13 -2.29
N LYS A 184 16.36 7.52 -2.42
CA LYS A 184 17.48 6.69 -2.01
C LYS A 184 18.35 7.52 -1.12
N ILE A 185 18.42 7.11 0.14
CA ILE A 185 19.33 7.69 1.10
C ILE A 185 20.75 7.57 0.55
N SER A 186 21.36 8.72 0.32
CA SER A 186 22.76 8.78 -0.04
C SER A 186 23.58 9.01 1.21
N LYS A 187 24.74 8.34 1.31
CA LYS A 187 25.67 8.59 2.42
C LYS A 187 26.07 10.06 2.55
N ASP A 188 26.13 10.77 1.41
CA ASP A 188 26.42 12.20 1.39
C ASP A 188 25.31 13.03 2.06
N LEU A 189 24.04 12.61 1.94
CA LEU A 189 22.90 13.25 2.61
C LEU A 189 22.98 13.05 4.13
N ILE A 190 23.24 11.83 4.60
CA ILE A 190 23.37 11.54 6.04
C ILE A 190 24.52 12.34 6.64
N VAL A 191 25.70 12.34 6.00
CA VAL A 191 26.84 13.16 6.45
C VAL A 191 26.52 14.65 6.47
N GLN A 192 25.75 15.14 5.50
CA GLN A 192 25.30 16.53 5.48
C GLN A 192 24.35 16.82 6.66
N LEU A 193 23.41 15.93 6.95
CA LEU A 193 22.49 16.06 8.08
C LEU A 193 23.23 16.04 9.42
N GLU A 194 24.16 15.09 9.63
CA GLU A 194 25.01 15.03 10.82
C GLU A 194 25.76 16.34 11.07
N GLN A 195 26.32 16.95 10.01
CA GLN A 195 27.00 18.25 10.11
C GLN A 195 26.04 19.38 10.48
N LEU A 196 24.82 19.37 9.96
CA LEU A 196 23.80 20.37 10.27
C LEU A 196 23.28 20.23 11.70
N ILE A 197 23.16 19.00 12.22
CA ILE A 197 22.83 18.69 13.61
C ILE A 197 23.96 19.19 14.53
N GLU A 198 25.22 18.86 14.23
CA GLU A 198 26.37 19.27 15.04
C GLU A 198 26.52 20.81 15.08
N SER A 199 26.25 21.47 13.96
CA SER A 199 26.27 22.94 13.85
C SER A 199 24.99 23.64 14.32
N LYS A 200 23.95 22.88 14.71
CA LYS A 200 22.62 23.37 15.15
C LYS A 200 21.98 24.34 14.16
N ASN A 201 22.01 23.99 12.88
CA ASN A 201 21.49 24.83 11.81
C ASN A 201 20.06 24.44 11.43
N ASP A 202 19.12 24.73 12.32
CA ASP A 202 17.72 24.31 12.25
C ASP A 202 17.04 24.78 10.95
N ALA A 203 17.29 26.03 10.54
CA ALA A 203 16.69 26.60 9.33
C ALA A 203 17.11 25.86 8.05
N GLN A 204 18.32 25.28 8.02
CA GLN A 204 18.78 24.51 6.86
C GLN A 204 18.29 23.07 6.91
N LEU A 205 18.13 22.48 8.10
CA LEU A 205 17.49 21.18 8.28
C LEU A 205 16.03 21.22 7.82
N GLU A 206 15.27 22.19 8.31
CA GLU A 206 13.87 22.41 7.94
C GLU A 206 13.72 22.59 6.42
N LEU A 207 14.54 23.45 5.81
CA LEU A 207 14.51 23.67 4.35
C LEU A 207 14.85 22.41 3.54
N LEU A 208 15.72 21.55 4.06
CA LEU A 208 16.13 20.32 3.37
C LEU A 208 15.08 19.21 3.47
N LEU A 209 14.44 19.08 4.63
CA LEU A 209 13.58 17.96 4.98
C LEU A 209 12.09 18.22 4.75
N ASN A 210 11.62 19.47 4.88
CA ASN A 210 10.18 19.79 4.79
C ASN A 210 9.55 19.39 3.42
N ASP A 211 10.35 19.47 2.35
CA ASP A 211 9.94 19.05 0.99
C ASP A 211 9.96 17.52 0.75
N LEU A 212 10.47 16.71 1.69
CA LEU A 212 10.53 15.25 1.56
C LEU A 212 9.23 14.59 2.00
N HIS A 213 8.97 13.35 1.58
CA HIS A 213 7.82 12.60 2.10
C HIS A 213 8.07 12.17 3.55
N HIS A 214 7.03 11.99 4.38
CA HIS A 214 7.21 11.53 5.77
C HIS A 214 7.93 10.18 5.83
N ALA A 215 7.58 9.22 4.96
CA ALA A 215 8.27 7.95 4.83
C ALA A 215 9.77 8.11 4.51
N ASP A 216 10.13 9.04 3.61
CA ASP A 216 11.54 9.33 3.30
C ASP A 216 12.29 9.89 4.52
N ILE A 217 11.59 10.67 5.36
CA ILE A 217 12.15 11.22 6.60
C ILE A 217 12.32 10.10 7.63
N ALA A 218 11.36 9.20 7.78
CA ALA A 218 11.47 8.05 8.66
C ALA A 218 12.71 7.21 8.33
N GLU A 219 12.90 6.82 7.06
CA GLU A 219 14.09 6.08 6.63
C GLU A 219 15.40 6.84 6.95
N ILE A 220 15.41 8.19 6.84
CA ILE A 220 16.57 9.01 7.19
C ILE A 220 16.85 8.95 8.69
N LEU A 221 15.80 8.98 9.52
CA LEU A 221 15.92 8.97 10.98
C LEU A 221 16.46 7.61 11.46
N ASP A 222 16.08 6.51 10.82
CA ASP A 222 16.59 5.15 11.13
C ASP A 222 18.10 5.01 10.89
N GLU A 223 18.65 5.76 9.93
CA GLU A 223 20.10 5.77 9.64
C GLU A 223 20.91 6.68 10.59
N LEU A 224 20.25 7.48 11.42
CA LEU A 224 20.89 8.37 12.39
C LEU A 224 20.97 7.72 13.78
N ASP A 225 21.84 8.26 14.63
CA ASP A 225 21.80 7.89 16.05
C ASP A 225 20.55 8.47 16.74
N PHE A 226 20.14 7.85 17.85
CA PHE A 226 18.95 8.26 18.60
C PHE A 226 18.94 9.76 18.98
N ASP A 227 20.12 10.33 19.27
CA ASP A 227 20.26 11.74 19.61
C ASP A 227 20.01 12.65 18.39
N GLY A 228 20.60 12.31 17.24
CA GLY A 228 20.41 13.02 15.98
C GLY A 228 18.98 12.92 15.44
N ALA A 229 18.39 11.73 15.51
CA ALA A 229 17.00 11.50 15.11
C ALA A 229 16.03 12.34 15.96
N THR A 230 16.18 12.31 17.29
CA THR A 230 15.37 13.13 18.21
C THR A 230 15.56 14.63 17.94
N TYR A 231 16.77 15.06 17.57
CA TYR A 231 17.05 16.46 17.26
C TYR A 231 16.29 16.91 16.02
N ILE A 232 16.38 16.15 14.92
CA ILE A 232 15.64 16.46 13.68
C ILE A 232 14.15 16.48 13.95
N PHE A 233 13.64 15.48 14.68
CA PHE A 233 12.22 15.40 15.04
C PHE A 233 11.73 16.69 15.72
N LYS A 234 12.48 17.22 16.70
CA LYS A 234 12.12 18.46 17.39
C LYS A 234 12.25 19.75 16.55
N VAL A 235 12.91 19.69 15.41
CA VAL A 235 13.12 20.85 14.52
C VAL A 235 11.99 20.97 13.50
N LEU A 236 11.41 19.86 13.08
CA LEU A 236 10.33 19.82 12.10
C LEU A 236 8.99 20.23 12.72
N ASP A 237 8.04 20.55 11.85
CA ASP A 237 6.68 20.90 12.25
C ASP A 237 5.86 19.66 12.63
N SER A 238 4.93 19.85 13.58
CA SER A 238 4.14 18.75 14.15
C SER A 238 3.28 18.01 13.11
N GLU A 239 2.72 18.73 12.13
CA GLU A 239 1.95 18.13 11.02
C GLU A 239 2.81 17.12 10.25
N LYS A 240 4.11 17.42 10.05
CA LYS A 240 5.04 16.51 9.40
C LYS A 240 5.48 15.37 10.31
N THR A 241 5.83 15.67 11.56
CA THR A 241 6.41 14.69 12.48
C THR A 241 5.40 13.69 13.00
N ALA A 242 4.13 14.07 13.09
CA ALA A 242 3.00 13.18 13.35
C ALA A 242 2.97 12.03 12.34
N GLU A 243 2.95 12.34 11.04
CA GLU A 243 2.97 11.34 9.96
C GLU A 243 4.28 10.53 9.93
N VAL A 244 5.41 11.14 10.31
CA VAL A 244 6.69 10.42 10.43
C VAL A 244 6.63 9.38 11.54
N LEU A 245 5.98 9.66 12.68
CA LEU A 245 5.90 8.70 13.79
C LEU A 245 5.30 7.36 13.38
N LEU A 246 4.32 7.38 12.47
CA LEU A 246 3.63 6.17 11.98
C LEU A 246 4.54 5.25 11.17
N GLU A 247 5.55 5.82 10.51
CA GLU A 247 6.43 5.12 9.59
C GLU A 247 7.74 4.65 10.25
N LEU A 248 8.02 5.12 11.48
CA LEU A 248 9.24 4.76 12.21
C LEU A 248 9.18 3.32 12.74
N GLU A 249 10.34 2.65 12.75
CA GLU A 249 10.51 1.39 13.46
C GLU A 249 10.25 1.54 14.97
N ASP A 250 9.69 0.50 15.60
CA ASP A 250 9.22 0.51 17.00
C ASP A 250 10.31 0.97 17.98
N ASP A 251 11.54 0.49 17.82
CA ASP A 251 12.67 0.81 18.69
C ASP A 251 13.02 2.31 18.64
N LEU A 252 13.02 2.91 17.45
CA LEU A 252 13.32 4.33 17.27
C LEU A 252 12.15 5.20 17.73
N ARG A 253 10.92 4.79 17.41
CA ARG A 253 9.68 5.44 17.86
C ARG A 253 9.61 5.49 19.38
N GLU A 254 9.80 4.35 20.07
CA GLU A 254 9.81 4.29 21.54
C GLU A 254 10.90 5.21 22.11
N ASN A 255 12.09 5.22 21.49
CA ASN A 255 13.20 6.07 21.91
C ASN A 255 12.85 7.56 21.83
N ILE A 256 12.29 8.02 20.70
CA ILE A 256 11.88 9.42 20.49
C ILE A 256 10.77 9.78 21.50
N LEU A 257 9.70 8.99 21.59
CA LEU A 257 8.60 9.22 22.55
C LEU A 257 9.08 9.20 24.01
N SER A 258 10.12 8.43 24.32
CA SER A 258 10.71 8.42 25.67
C SER A 258 11.32 9.77 26.06
N ARG A 259 11.84 10.52 25.08
CA ARG A 259 12.57 11.80 25.21
C ARG A 259 11.70 13.04 25.01
N LEU A 260 10.49 12.88 24.50
CA LEU A 260 9.49 13.93 24.42
C LEU A 260 8.75 14.11 25.76
N SER A 261 8.35 15.35 26.03
CA SER A 261 7.43 15.67 27.12
C SER A 261 6.01 15.26 26.76
N PRO A 262 5.13 15.01 27.76
CA PRO A 262 3.74 14.65 27.48
C PRO A 262 2.99 15.66 26.60
N LYS A 263 3.35 16.95 26.73
CA LYS A 263 2.79 18.03 25.93
C LYS A 263 3.25 18.01 24.47
N GLU A 264 4.54 17.73 24.22
CA GLU A 264 5.06 17.55 22.86
C GLU A 264 4.38 16.34 22.20
N ILE A 265 4.27 15.22 22.92
CA ILE A 265 3.55 14.03 22.38
C ILE A 265 2.10 14.39 22.08
N ALA A 266 1.40 15.06 22.98
CA ALA A 266 0.01 15.46 22.74
C ALA A 266 -0.15 16.38 21.52
N GLU A 267 0.82 17.26 21.25
CA GLU A 267 0.82 18.09 20.04
C GLU A 267 0.93 17.25 18.76
N GLU A 268 1.80 16.22 18.73
CA GLU A 268 1.88 15.31 17.58
C GLU A 268 0.58 14.51 17.39
N LEU A 269 -0.01 14.03 18.49
CA LEU A 269 -1.20 13.19 18.43
C LEU A 269 -2.47 13.96 18.05
N ASP A 270 -2.54 15.27 18.34
CA ASP A 270 -3.67 16.12 17.92
C ASP A 270 -3.72 16.29 16.38
N GLU A 271 -2.62 16.02 15.66
CA GLU A 271 -2.56 16.09 14.20
C GLU A 271 -2.88 14.75 13.51
N LEU A 272 -2.97 13.64 14.26
CA LEU A 272 -3.20 12.29 13.73
C LEU A 272 -4.68 11.90 13.65
N GLU A 273 -4.99 10.86 12.87
CA GLU A 273 -6.30 10.20 12.90
C GLU A 273 -6.47 9.40 14.22
N THR A 274 -7.73 9.18 14.64
CA THR A 274 -8.01 8.67 15.99
C THR A 274 -7.47 7.26 16.26
N ASN A 275 -7.43 6.39 15.25
CA ASN A 275 -6.85 5.05 15.33
C ASN A 275 -5.34 5.13 15.54
N ASP A 276 -4.64 5.90 14.73
CA ASP A 276 -3.19 6.05 14.74
C ASP A 276 -2.72 6.62 16.09
N ALA A 277 -3.42 7.65 16.57
CA ALA A 277 -3.16 8.23 17.87
C ALA A 277 -3.42 7.23 19.02
N ALA A 278 -4.46 6.39 18.89
CA ALA A 278 -4.75 5.35 19.88
C ALA A 278 -3.67 4.27 19.91
N ASP A 279 -3.10 3.89 18.76
CA ASP A 279 -2.03 2.90 18.65
C ASP A 279 -0.75 3.41 19.31
N ILE A 280 -0.29 4.63 18.98
CA ILE A 280 0.88 5.25 19.61
C ILE A 280 0.67 5.42 21.12
N ILE A 281 -0.51 5.87 21.56
CA ILE A 281 -0.81 5.95 23.00
C ILE A 281 -0.81 4.56 23.63
N GLY A 282 -1.25 3.53 22.89
CA GLY A 282 -1.22 2.11 23.23
C GLY A 282 0.12 1.69 23.83
N GLU A 283 1.19 2.02 23.14
CA GLU A 283 2.60 1.70 23.44
C GLU A 283 3.13 2.40 24.70
N LEU A 284 2.58 3.57 25.05
CA LEU A 284 3.08 4.35 26.19
C LEU A 284 2.82 3.69 27.55
N SER A 285 3.77 3.90 28.48
CA SER A 285 3.60 3.54 29.88
C SER A 285 2.32 4.15 30.48
N GLN A 286 1.67 3.42 31.40
CA GLN A 286 0.38 3.82 31.97
C GLN A 286 0.37 5.22 32.62
N SER A 287 1.48 5.68 33.19
CA SER A 287 1.59 7.03 33.74
C SER A 287 1.68 8.09 32.63
N LYS A 288 2.54 7.88 31.62
CA LYS A 288 2.66 8.80 30.47
C LYS A 288 1.36 8.90 29.69
N LYS A 289 0.67 7.77 29.48
CA LYS A 289 -0.63 7.69 28.81
C LYS A 289 -1.64 8.68 29.42
N GLN A 290 -1.77 8.71 30.75
CA GLN A 290 -2.69 9.63 31.43
C GLN A 290 -2.27 11.10 31.30
N GLU A 291 -0.98 11.38 31.37
CA GLU A 291 -0.44 12.73 31.23
C GLU A 291 -0.66 13.27 29.81
N VAL A 292 -0.34 12.48 28.78
CA VAL A 292 -0.53 12.83 27.36
C VAL A 292 -2.00 13.11 27.05
N ILE A 293 -2.91 12.19 27.44
CA ILE A 293 -4.36 12.38 27.24
C ILE A 293 -4.88 13.67 27.88
N SER A 294 -4.28 14.10 29.01
CA SER A 294 -4.68 15.33 29.68
C SER A 294 -4.16 16.61 29.03
N GLU A 295 -3.17 16.52 28.15
CA GLU A 295 -2.56 17.63 27.42
C GLU A 295 -3.13 17.81 26.00
N LEU A 296 -3.90 16.84 25.48
CA LEU A 296 -4.60 16.95 24.19
C LEU A 296 -5.54 18.16 24.15
N GLN A 297 -5.46 18.95 23.09
CA GLN A 297 -6.19 20.20 22.97
C GLN A 297 -7.63 19.97 22.48
N ASP A 298 -7.83 19.03 21.55
CA ASP A 298 -9.16 18.67 21.08
C ASP A 298 -9.82 17.65 22.02
N VAL A 299 -10.81 18.15 22.78
CA VAL A 299 -11.53 17.37 23.78
C VAL A 299 -12.39 16.25 23.16
N GLU A 300 -12.95 16.45 21.97
CA GLU A 300 -13.72 15.39 21.30
C GLU A 300 -12.78 14.35 20.71
N HIS A 301 -11.68 14.77 20.08
CA HIS A 301 -10.64 13.86 19.59
C HIS A 301 -10.05 13.00 20.72
N ALA A 302 -9.68 13.62 21.85
CA ALA A 302 -9.21 12.91 23.04
C ALA A 302 -10.23 11.90 23.59
N LYS A 303 -11.53 12.24 23.54
CA LYS A 303 -12.59 11.32 23.96
C LYS A 303 -12.72 10.12 23.03
N ASP A 304 -12.58 10.35 21.73
CA ASP A 304 -12.63 9.33 20.69
C ASP A 304 -11.43 8.36 20.79
N ILE A 305 -10.22 8.86 20.98
CA ILE A 305 -9.02 8.05 21.29
C ILE A 305 -9.25 7.17 22.54
N VAL A 306 -9.74 7.76 23.63
CA VAL A 306 -10.01 7.03 24.89
C VAL A 306 -11.09 5.95 24.72
N GLU A 307 -12.00 6.12 23.76
CA GLU A 307 -12.96 5.10 23.40
C GLU A 307 -12.27 3.94 22.65
N LEU A 308 -11.40 4.25 21.68
CA LEU A 308 -10.67 3.26 20.88
C LEU A 308 -9.73 2.39 21.72
N LEU A 309 -9.01 2.98 22.68
CA LEU A 309 -8.12 2.30 23.62
C LEU A 309 -8.78 1.20 24.49
N ARG A 310 -10.12 1.05 24.43
CA ARG A 310 -10.86 0.00 25.13
C ARG A 310 -11.02 -1.27 24.31
N PHE A 311 -10.92 -1.17 23.00
CA PHE A 311 -10.99 -2.31 22.11
C PHE A 311 -9.64 -3.03 22.09
N LYS A 312 -9.65 -4.25 21.59
CA LYS A 312 -8.40 -4.97 21.34
C LYS A 312 -7.87 -4.57 19.97
N GLU A 313 -6.55 -4.52 19.85
CA GLU A 313 -5.82 -4.22 18.62
C GLU A 313 -6.23 -5.13 17.46
N ASP A 314 -6.35 -6.43 17.72
CA ASP A 314 -6.74 -7.49 16.77
C ASP A 314 -8.24 -7.52 16.40
N THR A 315 -8.95 -6.39 16.54
CA THR A 315 -10.40 -6.31 16.27
C THR A 315 -10.75 -5.08 15.45
N ALA A 316 -11.94 -5.13 14.82
CA ALA A 316 -12.51 -4.02 14.07
C ALA A 316 -12.61 -2.73 14.91
N GLY A 317 -12.79 -2.85 16.23
CA GLY A 317 -12.80 -1.69 17.13
C GLY A 317 -11.40 -1.11 17.40
N GLY A 318 -10.34 -1.92 17.31
CA GLY A 318 -8.95 -1.46 17.38
C GLY A 318 -8.53 -0.74 16.11
N LEU A 319 -8.92 -1.26 14.95
CA LEU A 319 -8.56 -0.69 13.64
C LEU A 319 -9.44 0.47 13.17
N MET A 320 -10.54 0.78 13.86
CA MET A 320 -11.50 1.75 13.34
C MET A 320 -11.14 3.20 13.62
N HIS A 321 -11.40 4.02 12.62
CA HIS A 321 -11.39 5.47 12.66
C HIS A 321 -12.72 6.02 13.12
N LYS A 322 -12.70 7.11 13.88
CA LYS A 322 -13.91 7.85 14.32
C LYS A 322 -14.30 8.93 13.32
N GLU A 323 -13.36 9.39 12.51
CA GLU A 323 -13.51 10.37 11.44
C GLU A 323 -14.37 9.81 10.29
N LEU A 324 -15.66 10.10 10.29
CA LEU A 324 -16.56 9.65 9.21
C LEU A 324 -17.62 10.68 8.85
N VAL A 325 -18.07 10.63 7.60
CA VAL A 325 -19.20 11.45 7.15
C VAL A 325 -20.48 10.65 7.32
N LYS A 326 -21.38 11.14 8.17
CA LYS A 326 -22.72 10.57 8.37
C LYS A 326 -23.82 11.58 8.09
N VAL A 327 -24.90 11.11 7.48
CA VAL A 327 -26.07 11.93 7.15
C VAL A 327 -27.34 11.24 7.58
N ASN A 328 -28.35 12.02 7.97
CA ASN A 328 -29.62 11.47 8.42
C ASN A 328 -30.59 11.26 7.26
N GLU A 329 -31.31 10.13 7.25
CA GLU A 329 -32.25 9.77 6.18
C GLU A 329 -33.39 10.78 5.96
N ASN A 330 -33.76 11.53 7.01
CA ASN A 330 -34.86 12.50 7.01
C ASN A 330 -34.50 13.80 6.28
N TRP A 331 -33.22 13.99 5.90
CA TRP A 331 -32.77 15.17 5.18
C TRP A 331 -33.14 15.12 3.68
N ASN A 332 -33.10 16.29 3.05
CA ASN A 332 -33.08 16.38 1.58
C ASN A 332 -31.62 16.53 1.08
N VAL A 333 -31.41 16.34 -0.22
CA VAL A 333 -30.08 16.42 -0.85
C VAL A 333 -29.37 17.76 -0.56
N LEU A 334 -30.08 18.89 -0.57
CA LEU A 334 -29.48 20.20 -0.25
C LEU A 334 -28.93 20.26 1.18
N THR A 335 -29.73 19.85 2.16
CA THR A 335 -29.34 19.81 3.56
C THR A 335 -28.21 18.81 3.77
N CYS A 336 -28.28 17.65 3.13
CA CYS A 336 -27.24 16.62 3.15
C CYS A 336 -25.90 17.19 2.69
N ILE A 337 -25.82 17.78 1.48
CA ILE A 337 -24.57 18.36 0.95
C ILE A 337 -24.04 19.46 1.88
N ARG A 338 -24.91 20.31 2.42
CA ARG A 338 -24.49 21.36 3.36
C ARG A 338 -23.89 20.78 4.64
N GLN A 339 -24.51 19.76 5.23
CA GLN A 339 -24.00 19.13 6.46
C GLN A 339 -22.73 18.34 6.21
N MET A 340 -22.65 17.64 5.07
CA MET A 340 -21.43 16.94 4.66
C MET A 340 -20.26 17.90 4.52
N ARG A 341 -20.46 19.09 3.95
CA ARG A 341 -19.39 20.09 3.83
C ARG A 341 -18.86 20.54 5.19
N ILE A 342 -19.73 20.71 6.18
CA ILE A 342 -19.33 21.08 7.54
C ILE A 342 -18.52 19.95 8.19
N GLN A 343 -18.95 18.69 8.02
CA GLN A 343 -18.21 17.54 8.57
C GLN A 343 -16.85 17.34 7.87
N ALA A 344 -16.79 17.55 6.56
CA ALA A 344 -15.60 17.35 5.75
C ALA A 344 -14.52 18.44 5.94
N GLU A 345 -14.78 19.51 6.71
CA GLU A 345 -13.75 20.51 7.04
C GLU A 345 -12.65 19.94 7.94
N ASN A 346 -12.98 18.94 8.78
CA ASN A 346 -12.07 18.32 9.74
C ASN A 346 -11.79 16.84 9.41
N ILE A 347 -11.98 16.42 8.16
CA ILE A 347 -11.71 15.04 7.72
C ILE A 347 -10.78 15.10 6.53
N SER A 348 -9.60 14.49 6.66
CA SER A 348 -8.55 14.41 5.63
C SER A 348 -9.11 13.87 4.30
N ARG A 349 -9.85 12.76 4.36
CA ARG A 349 -10.37 12.00 3.23
C ARG A 349 -11.77 11.45 3.48
N VAL A 350 -12.70 11.75 2.57
CA VAL A 350 -14.06 11.21 2.60
C VAL A 350 -14.16 9.98 1.71
N HIS A 351 -13.92 8.79 2.27
CA HIS A 351 -14.01 7.51 1.56
C HIS A 351 -15.45 7.06 1.30
N SER A 352 -16.35 7.32 2.24
CA SER A 352 -17.76 6.92 2.14
C SER A 352 -18.67 7.84 2.94
N ILE A 353 -19.93 7.92 2.51
CA ILE A 353 -20.97 8.74 3.15
C ILE A 353 -22.04 7.78 3.68
N TYR A 354 -22.10 7.65 4.99
CA TYR A 354 -23.02 6.73 5.65
C TYR A 354 -24.36 7.39 5.96
N VAL A 355 -25.44 6.64 5.83
CA VAL A 355 -26.79 7.08 6.13
C VAL A 355 -27.27 6.43 7.41
N VAL A 356 -27.76 7.25 8.34
CA VAL A 356 -28.25 6.81 9.64
C VAL A 356 -29.66 7.31 9.92
N ASP A 357 -30.34 6.65 10.87
CA ASP A 357 -31.58 7.14 11.46
C ASP A 357 -31.33 8.15 12.61
N ASP A 358 -32.39 8.52 13.32
CA ASP A 358 -32.34 9.44 14.47
C ASP A 358 -31.63 8.83 15.70
N ASP A 359 -31.49 7.51 15.75
CA ASP A 359 -30.80 6.74 16.80
C ASP A 359 -29.34 6.38 16.42
N ASN A 360 -28.81 6.96 15.33
CA ASN A 360 -27.51 6.66 14.71
C ASN A 360 -27.34 5.23 14.17
N ARG A 361 -28.43 4.49 13.92
CA ARG A 361 -28.32 3.15 13.35
C ARG A 361 -27.96 3.23 11.87
N LEU A 362 -27.05 2.36 11.45
CA LEU A 362 -26.59 2.32 10.07
C LEU A 362 -27.70 1.79 9.14
N LEU A 363 -28.12 2.61 8.18
CA LEU A 363 -29.18 2.26 7.22
C LEU A 363 -28.64 1.99 5.81
N GLY A 364 -27.54 2.64 5.43
CA GLY A 364 -27.09 2.66 4.05
C GLY A 364 -25.87 3.53 3.79
N ARG A 365 -25.57 3.71 2.49
CA ARG A 365 -24.55 4.67 2.02
C ARG A 365 -25.05 5.50 0.84
N LEU A 366 -24.41 6.63 0.60
CA LEU A 366 -24.65 7.50 -0.56
C LEU A 366 -23.49 7.47 -1.54
N SER A 367 -23.81 7.50 -2.83
CA SER A 367 -22.85 7.80 -3.88
C SER A 367 -22.80 9.30 -4.13
N LEU A 368 -21.58 9.86 -4.26
CA LEU A 368 -21.39 11.23 -4.71
C LEU A 368 -22.06 11.50 -6.07
N LYS A 369 -22.05 10.51 -6.98
CA LYS A 369 -22.72 10.59 -8.28
C LYS A 369 -24.23 10.80 -8.12
N ASP A 370 -24.87 10.05 -7.23
CA ASP A 370 -26.31 10.14 -7.00
C ASP A 370 -26.67 11.47 -6.36
N LEU A 371 -25.84 11.97 -5.43
CA LEU A 371 -26.00 13.31 -4.85
C LEU A 371 -25.89 14.44 -5.88
N LEU A 372 -24.98 14.32 -6.86
CA LEU A 372 -24.78 15.31 -7.92
C LEU A 372 -25.86 15.29 -9.00
N THR A 373 -26.46 14.14 -9.27
CA THR A 373 -27.45 13.95 -10.36
C THR A 373 -28.89 14.06 -9.88
N THR A 374 -29.13 13.98 -8.57
CA THR A 374 -30.47 14.04 -7.97
C THR A 374 -30.90 15.48 -7.68
N SER A 375 -32.20 15.77 -7.80
CA SER A 375 -32.75 17.08 -7.43
C SER A 375 -32.50 17.39 -5.95
N ALA A 376 -32.06 18.61 -5.67
CA ALA A 376 -31.75 19.13 -4.33
C ALA A 376 -32.90 18.99 -3.29
N LYS A 377 -34.15 18.86 -3.74
CA LYS A 377 -35.33 18.71 -2.87
C LYS A 377 -35.68 17.26 -2.54
N THR A 378 -35.03 16.29 -3.18
CA THR A 378 -35.32 14.86 -3.00
C THR A 378 -34.89 14.43 -1.59
N PRO A 379 -35.70 13.66 -0.85
CA PRO A 379 -35.31 13.12 0.44
C PRO A 379 -34.24 12.04 0.30
N ILE A 380 -33.29 11.98 1.23
CA ILE A 380 -32.18 11.01 1.23
C ILE A 380 -32.71 9.58 1.31
N SER A 381 -33.81 9.35 2.00
CA SER A 381 -34.51 8.05 2.06
C SER A 381 -34.90 7.44 0.70
N LYS A 382 -34.90 8.23 -0.38
CA LYS A 382 -35.14 7.74 -1.76
C LYS A 382 -33.88 7.58 -2.61
N VAL A 383 -32.73 7.97 -2.08
CA VAL A 383 -31.46 8.08 -2.82
C VAL A 383 -30.43 7.08 -2.31
N TYR A 384 -30.41 6.80 -1.00
CA TYR A 384 -29.38 5.96 -0.41
C TYR A 384 -29.50 4.48 -0.82
N ILE A 385 -28.35 3.80 -0.82
CA ILE A 385 -28.22 2.38 -1.10
C ILE A 385 -28.27 1.63 0.23
N SER A 386 -29.31 0.85 0.46
CA SER A 386 -29.56 0.15 1.74
C SER A 386 -28.73 -1.11 1.96
N LYS A 387 -28.19 -1.69 0.89
CA LYS A 387 -27.31 -2.87 1.00
C LYS A 387 -25.87 -2.42 1.10
N LEU A 388 -25.31 -2.49 2.29
CA LEU A 388 -23.88 -2.40 2.53
C LEU A 388 -23.43 -3.50 3.49
N ASN A 389 -22.17 -3.90 3.36
CA ASN A 389 -21.48 -4.74 4.32
C ASN A 389 -21.06 -3.86 5.50
N SER A 390 -21.17 -4.40 6.71
CA SER A 390 -20.70 -3.79 7.96
C SER A 390 -20.16 -4.88 8.87
N VAL A 391 -19.29 -4.50 9.80
CA VAL A 391 -18.70 -5.41 10.81
C VAL A 391 -19.02 -4.92 12.21
N ASN A 392 -19.07 -5.82 13.19
CA ASN A 392 -19.20 -5.43 14.59
C ASN A 392 -17.83 -5.04 15.16
N VAL A 393 -17.81 -4.23 16.21
CA VAL A 393 -16.57 -3.82 16.92
C VAL A 393 -15.69 -5.01 17.34
N ASP A 394 -16.27 -6.14 17.73
CA ASP A 394 -15.50 -7.33 18.17
C ASP A 394 -15.14 -8.29 17.02
N THR A 395 -15.34 -7.90 15.76
CA THR A 395 -14.98 -8.73 14.60
C THR A 395 -13.46 -8.75 14.47
N GLU A 396 -12.84 -9.93 14.34
CA GLU A 396 -11.38 -10.02 14.18
C GLU A 396 -10.93 -9.35 12.88
N ASP A 397 -9.80 -8.65 12.96
CA ASP A 397 -9.13 -7.94 11.87
C ASP A 397 -8.98 -8.75 10.58
N VAL A 398 -8.55 -10.02 10.66
CA VAL A 398 -8.40 -10.93 9.53
C VAL A 398 -9.73 -11.20 8.82
N GLU A 399 -10.84 -11.25 9.57
CA GLU A 399 -12.17 -11.38 8.97
C GLU A 399 -12.64 -10.07 8.33
N VAL A 400 -12.30 -8.91 8.92
CA VAL A 400 -12.54 -7.61 8.29
C VAL A 400 -11.80 -7.54 6.95
N ALA A 401 -10.52 -7.87 6.93
CA ALA A 401 -9.68 -7.89 5.74
C ALA A 401 -10.28 -8.78 4.64
N ARG A 402 -10.72 -9.99 5.01
CA ARG A 402 -11.38 -10.93 4.11
C ARG A 402 -12.67 -10.35 3.51
N ILE A 403 -13.51 -9.71 4.30
CA ILE A 403 -14.76 -9.09 3.81
C ILE A 403 -14.42 -7.96 2.84
N MET A 404 -13.50 -7.07 3.20
CA MET A 404 -13.11 -5.94 2.36
C MET A 404 -12.52 -6.40 1.03
N GLN A 405 -11.60 -7.36 1.05
CA GLN A 405 -10.99 -7.95 -0.16
C GLN A 405 -12.04 -8.64 -1.04
N LYS A 406 -12.96 -9.41 -0.45
CA LYS A 406 -13.99 -10.15 -1.22
C LYS A 406 -14.96 -9.24 -1.98
N TYR A 407 -15.25 -8.08 -1.42
CA TYR A 407 -16.23 -7.14 -1.96
C TYR A 407 -15.60 -5.89 -2.58
N ASP A 408 -14.26 -5.86 -2.72
CA ASP A 408 -13.48 -4.73 -3.23
C ASP A 408 -13.88 -3.40 -2.55
N LEU A 409 -13.94 -3.41 -1.21
CA LEU A 409 -14.37 -2.24 -0.42
C LEU A 409 -13.19 -1.30 -0.14
N GLU A 410 -13.37 -0.02 -0.44
CA GLU A 410 -12.42 1.04 -0.07
C GLU A 410 -12.51 1.41 1.43
N ALA A 411 -13.68 1.18 2.04
CA ALA A 411 -13.92 1.36 3.46
C ALA A 411 -15.11 0.49 3.91
N ILE A 412 -15.11 0.07 5.18
CA ILE A 412 -16.20 -0.69 5.80
C ILE A 412 -16.67 -0.01 7.09
N PRO A 413 -17.99 0.19 7.30
CA PRO A 413 -18.49 0.75 8.54
C PRO A 413 -18.48 -0.27 9.68
N VAL A 414 -18.15 0.21 10.86
CA VAL A 414 -18.15 -0.55 12.11
C VAL A 414 -19.37 -0.16 12.95
N ILE A 415 -20.08 -1.18 13.43
CA ILE A 415 -21.29 -1.03 14.25
C ILE A 415 -21.14 -1.65 15.63
N ASP A 416 -21.85 -1.09 16.61
CA ASP A 416 -22.00 -1.69 17.93
C ASP A 416 -23.12 -2.75 17.99
N GLU A 417 -23.30 -3.38 19.15
CA GLU A 417 -24.34 -4.39 19.40
C GLU A 417 -25.78 -3.88 19.14
N LEU A 418 -26.00 -2.56 19.20
CA LEU A 418 -27.29 -1.92 18.96
C LEU A 418 -27.49 -1.51 17.49
N GLY A 419 -26.50 -1.79 16.63
CA GLY A 419 -26.47 -1.44 15.21
C GLY A 419 -26.14 0.02 14.94
N ARG A 420 -25.60 0.75 15.91
CA ARG A 420 -25.20 2.16 15.76
C ARG A 420 -23.86 2.23 15.05
N LEU A 421 -23.73 3.18 14.12
CA LEU A 421 -22.46 3.45 13.44
C LEU A 421 -21.49 4.11 14.42
N VAL A 422 -20.38 3.43 14.71
CA VAL A 422 -19.38 3.89 15.69
C VAL A 422 -18.02 4.23 15.09
N GLY A 423 -17.72 3.73 13.90
CA GLY A 423 -16.46 3.99 13.19
C GLY A 423 -16.46 3.46 11.76
N ARG A 424 -15.31 3.55 11.10
CA ARG A 424 -15.02 2.92 9.80
C ARG A 424 -13.59 2.39 9.75
N ILE A 425 -13.33 1.42 8.90
CA ILE A 425 -11.96 0.94 8.62
C ILE A 425 -11.68 1.17 7.13
N THR A 426 -10.48 1.63 6.78
CA THR A 426 -10.06 1.86 5.39
C THR A 426 -9.28 0.68 4.84
N ILE A 427 -9.07 0.69 3.52
CA ILE A 427 -8.31 -0.38 2.86
C ILE A 427 -6.81 -0.30 3.19
N ASP A 428 -6.29 0.91 3.42
CA ASP A 428 -4.93 1.21 3.84
C ASP A 428 -4.57 0.45 5.12
N ASP A 429 -5.32 0.61 6.22
CA ASP A 429 -5.11 -0.15 7.48
C ASP A 429 -5.13 -1.68 7.26
N ILE A 430 -5.97 -2.14 6.33
CA ILE A 430 -6.13 -3.56 6.05
C ILE A 430 -4.96 -4.15 5.25
N VAL A 431 -4.20 -3.32 4.51
CA VAL A 431 -3.02 -3.82 3.79
C VAL A 431 -2.01 -4.40 4.76
N ASP A 432 -1.78 -3.72 5.89
CA ASP A 432 -0.82 -4.15 6.91
C ASP A 432 -1.30 -5.43 7.61
N VAL A 433 -2.57 -5.50 8.00
CA VAL A 433 -3.19 -6.74 8.53
C VAL A 433 -2.99 -7.93 7.59
N ILE A 434 -3.14 -7.73 6.27
CA ILE A 434 -2.94 -8.80 5.28
C ILE A 434 -1.47 -9.22 5.21
N LYS A 435 -0.54 -8.26 5.28
CA LYS A 435 0.90 -8.51 5.24
C LYS A 435 1.35 -9.24 6.50
N ASP A 436 0.98 -8.75 7.67
CA ASP A 436 1.39 -9.29 8.96
C ASP A 436 0.86 -10.71 9.17
N GLU A 437 -0.39 -10.97 8.79
CA GLU A 437 -0.94 -12.34 8.85
C GLU A 437 -0.22 -13.27 7.87
N ALA A 438 0.17 -12.79 6.68
CA ALA A 438 0.93 -13.60 5.73
C ALA A 438 2.35 -13.91 6.21
N ASP A 439 3.01 -12.93 6.84
CA ASP A 439 4.36 -13.09 7.41
C ASP A 439 4.33 -14.03 8.62
N LYS A 440 3.33 -13.89 9.51
CA LYS A 440 3.09 -14.80 10.62
C LYS A 440 2.79 -16.23 10.16
N ASP A 441 1.93 -16.42 9.16
CA ASP A 441 1.67 -17.73 8.55
C ASP A 441 2.96 -18.37 8.02
N TYR A 442 3.80 -17.57 7.35
CA TYR A 442 5.08 -18.02 6.81
C TYR A 442 6.08 -18.40 7.91
N GLN A 443 6.20 -17.57 8.95
CA GLN A 443 7.07 -17.82 10.11
C GLN A 443 6.65 -19.09 10.86
N LEU A 444 5.35 -19.25 11.16
CA LEU A 444 4.80 -20.46 11.76
C LEU A 444 5.12 -21.68 10.90
N ALA A 445 4.98 -21.55 9.58
CA ALA A 445 5.29 -22.63 8.65
C ALA A 445 6.77 -23.00 8.58
N ALA A 446 7.66 -22.05 8.85
CA ALA A 446 9.10 -22.27 8.97
C ALA A 446 9.52 -22.83 10.34
N GLY A 447 8.61 -22.91 11.32
CA GLY A 447 8.91 -23.31 12.69
C GLY A 447 9.55 -22.18 13.49
N ILE A 448 9.01 -20.98 13.36
CA ILE A 448 9.35 -19.79 14.15
C ILE A 448 8.10 -19.46 14.99
N SER A 449 8.26 -19.23 16.30
CA SER A 449 7.13 -19.08 17.23
C SER A 449 6.82 -17.66 17.68
N GLN A 450 7.63 -16.69 17.25
CA GLN A 450 7.48 -15.27 17.60
C GLN A 450 7.79 -14.45 16.35
N ASP A 451 7.22 -13.26 16.28
CA ASP A 451 7.63 -12.29 15.29
C ASP A 451 9.08 -11.88 15.54
N VAL A 452 9.91 -11.98 14.51
CA VAL A 452 11.35 -11.70 14.56
C VAL A 452 11.86 -11.25 13.20
N GLU A 453 12.77 -10.30 13.24
CA GLU A 453 13.43 -9.75 12.06
C GLU A 453 14.82 -10.34 11.84
N ALA A 454 15.45 -10.00 10.71
CA ALA A 454 16.73 -10.60 10.33
C ALA A 454 17.92 -10.03 11.13
N ASP A 455 17.78 -8.82 11.62
CA ASP A 455 18.74 -7.97 12.33
C ASP A 455 18.55 -7.96 13.85
N ASP A 456 17.45 -8.53 14.34
CA ASP A 456 17.21 -8.87 15.74
C ASP A 456 18.43 -9.50 16.44
N SER A 457 18.45 -9.35 17.77
CA SER A 457 19.55 -9.90 18.54
C SER A 457 19.61 -11.44 18.43
N ILE A 458 20.82 -11.98 18.53
CA ILE A 458 21.05 -13.44 18.51
C ILE A 458 20.18 -14.15 19.57
N LEU A 459 19.90 -13.48 20.69
CA LEU A 459 19.11 -14.02 21.79
C LEU A 459 17.62 -14.10 21.45
N GLU A 460 17.04 -13.07 20.82
CA GLU A 460 15.66 -13.09 20.30
C GLU A 460 15.47 -14.17 19.24
N LEU A 461 16.34 -14.17 18.21
CA LEU A 461 16.32 -15.17 17.15
C LEU A 461 16.44 -16.61 17.68
N THR A 462 17.27 -16.82 18.71
CA THR A 462 17.40 -18.12 19.36
C THR A 462 16.13 -18.49 20.11
N LYS A 463 15.52 -17.56 20.85
CA LYS A 463 14.28 -17.79 21.60
C LYS A 463 13.10 -18.12 20.68
N ALA A 464 13.03 -17.49 19.50
CA ALA A 464 11.97 -17.74 18.53
C ALA A 464 12.11 -19.08 17.78
N ARG A 465 13.34 -19.57 17.56
CA ARG A 465 13.60 -20.81 16.78
C ARG A 465 13.82 -22.06 17.63
N LEU A 466 14.48 -21.92 18.78
CA LEU A 466 14.91 -23.05 19.61
C LEU A 466 13.75 -23.96 20.07
N PRO A 467 12.55 -23.46 20.44
CA PRO A 467 11.43 -24.32 20.83
C PRO A 467 11.09 -25.36 19.75
N TRP A 468 10.99 -24.92 18.49
CA TRP A 468 10.70 -25.80 17.36
C TRP A 468 11.86 -26.73 17.01
N LEU A 469 13.10 -26.25 17.07
CA LEU A 469 14.29 -27.09 16.87
C LEU A 469 14.41 -28.20 17.91
N VAL A 470 14.10 -27.90 19.17
CA VAL A 470 14.07 -28.89 20.26
C VAL A 470 12.96 -29.91 20.02
N LEU A 471 11.77 -29.47 19.62
CA LEU A 471 10.66 -30.36 19.31
C LEU A 471 11.01 -31.30 18.14
N ALA A 472 11.59 -30.77 17.07
CA ALA A 472 12.06 -31.57 15.93
C ALA A 472 13.15 -32.57 16.34
N LEU A 473 14.12 -32.16 17.18
CA LEU A 473 15.16 -33.04 17.71
C LEU A 473 14.57 -34.20 18.53
N LEU A 474 13.59 -33.90 19.41
CA LEU A 474 12.91 -34.92 20.22
C LEU A 474 12.19 -35.93 19.33
N GLY A 475 11.53 -35.47 18.26
CA GLY A 475 10.94 -36.35 17.25
C GLY A 475 11.98 -37.17 16.49
N GLY A 476 13.14 -36.59 16.17
CA GLY A 476 14.28 -37.31 15.60
C GLY A 476 14.74 -38.50 16.44
N PHE A 477 14.76 -38.38 17.77
CA PHE A 477 15.06 -39.52 18.65
C PHE A 477 14.02 -40.64 18.53
N ILE A 478 12.75 -40.31 18.28
CA ILE A 478 11.70 -41.30 18.02
C ILE A 478 11.99 -42.02 16.70
N SER A 479 12.35 -41.29 15.64
CA SER A 479 12.74 -41.87 14.34
C SER A 479 13.92 -42.84 14.47
N VAL A 480 14.96 -42.48 15.23
CA VAL A 480 16.11 -43.36 15.50
C VAL A 480 15.67 -44.63 16.22
N LYS A 481 14.79 -44.51 17.23
CA LYS A 481 14.25 -45.66 17.95
C LYS A 481 13.42 -46.57 17.04
N MET A 482 12.62 -46.00 16.12
CA MET A 482 11.85 -46.76 15.14
C MET A 482 12.74 -47.52 14.17
N LEU A 483 13.84 -46.91 13.73
CA LEU A 483 14.83 -47.56 12.89
C LEU A 483 15.50 -48.75 13.60
N GLY A 484 15.76 -48.62 14.89
CA GLY A 484 16.30 -49.69 15.74
C GLY A 484 15.41 -50.94 15.83
N LEU A 485 14.09 -50.82 15.64
CA LEU A 485 13.18 -51.98 15.60
C LEU A 485 13.48 -52.92 14.41
N PHE A 486 14.15 -52.42 13.38
CA PHE A 486 14.51 -53.16 12.18
C PHE A 486 16.02 -53.44 12.11
N GLU A 487 16.75 -53.41 13.23
CA GLU A 487 18.16 -53.81 13.29
C GLU A 487 18.46 -55.20 12.66
N PRO A 488 17.61 -56.24 12.85
CA PRO A 488 17.83 -57.53 12.18
C PRO A 488 17.79 -57.44 10.64
N ALA A 489 17.07 -56.46 10.09
CA ALA A 489 17.03 -56.19 8.65
C ALA A 489 18.40 -55.76 8.13
N MET A 490 19.14 -54.97 8.91
CA MET A 490 20.45 -54.45 8.52
C MET A 490 21.50 -55.56 8.39
N ALA A 491 21.37 -56.64 9.15
CA ALA A 491 22.26 -57.79 9.06
C ALA A 491 22.08 -58.59 7.75
N LYS A 492 20.85 -58.68 7.21
CA LYS A 492 20.54 -59.45 5.99
C LYS A 492 20.46 -58.58 4.73
N HIS A 493 20.03 -57.33 4.85
CA HIS A 493 19.72 -56.41 3.76
C HIS A 493 20.25 -55.01 4.05
N GLY A 494 21.54 -54.91 4.43
CA GLY A 494 22.20 -53.63 4.76
C GLY A 494 22.10 -52.56 3.67
N SER A 495 21.94 -52.95 2.39
CA SER A 495 21.75 -51.99 1.29
C SER A 495 20.49 -51.14 1.43
N LEU A 496 19.44 -51.62 2.11
CA LEU A 496 18.20 -50.86 2.35
C LEU A 496 18.44 -49.59 3.17
N PHE A 497 19.46 -49.62 4.04
CA PHE A 497 19.78 -48.49 4.91
C PHE A 497 20.19 -47.25 4.12
N PHE A 498 20.91 -47.42 3.01
CA PHE A 498 21.34 -46.31 2.15
C PHE A 498 20.18 -45.58 1.46
N PHE A 499 19.00 -46.20 1.39
CA PHE A 499 17.80 -45.56 0.85
C PHE A 499 16.99 -44.81 1.92
N THR A 500 17.29 -44.98 3.21
CA THR A 500 16.54 -44.34 4.31
C THR A 500 16.50 -42.81 4.19
N PRO A 501 17.61 -42.09 3.94
CA PRO A 501 17.57 -40.64 3.78
C PRO A 501 16.70 -40.20 2.61
N LEU A 502 16.70 -40.97 1.51
CA LEU A 502 15.89 -40.68 0.34
C LEU A 502 14.40 -40.86 0.65
N ILE A 503 14.03 -41.95 1.31
CA ILE A 503 12.63 -42.20 1.69
C ILE A 503 12.14 -41.13 2.67
N ALA A 504 12.92 -40.81 3.70
CA ALA A 504 12.59 -39.78 4.69
C ALA A 504 12.40 -38.41 4.02
N ALA A 505 13.37 -37.99 3.18
CA ALA A 505 13.27 -36.73 2.45
C ALA A 505 12.03 -36.66 1.55
N MET A 506 11.69 -37.74 0.84
CA MET A 506 10.49 -37.77 0.00
C MET A 506 9.20 -37.75 0.82
N ALA A 507 9.16 -38.42 1.97
CA ALA A 507 8.03 -38.37 2.89
C ALA A 507 7.81 -36.95 3.44
N GLY A 508 8.88 -36.30 3.89
CA GLY A 508 8.85 -34.93 4.38
C GLY A 508 8.36 -33.96 3.32
N ASN A 509 8.98 -33.97 2.13
CA ASN A 509 8.64 -33.06 1.04
C ASN A 509 7.18 -33.20 0.57
N VAL A 510 6.71 -34.43 0.37
CA VAL A 510 5.30 -34.67 -0.02
C VAL A 510 4.35 -34.21 1.08
N GLY A 511 4.67 -34.50 2.35
CA GLY A 511 3.87 -34.03 3.48
C GLY A 511 3.71 -32.52 3.52
N VAL A 512 4.84 -31.80 3.43
CA VAL A 512 4.86 -30.33 3.48
C VAL A 512 4.12 -29.73 2.28
N GLN A 513 4.25 -30.32 1.09
CA GLN A 513 3.50 -29.87 -0.09
C GLN A 513 1.99 -30.06 0.09
N SER A 514 1.56 -31.24 0.54
CA SER A 514 0.14 -31.51 0.80
C SER A 514 -0.41 -30.61 1.90
N SER A 515 0.35 -30.38 2.99
CA SER A 515 -0.09 -29.50 4.08
C SER A 515 -0.18 -28.05 3.66
N ALA A 516 0.82 -27.52 2.93
CA ALA A 516 0.81 -26.15 2.44
C ALA A 516 -0.42 -25.86 1.56
N ILE A 517 -0.78 -26.77 0.65
CA ILE A 517 -1.97 -26.62 -0.20
C ILE A 517 -3.26 -26.57 0.63
N ILE A 518 -3.33 -27.35 1.72
CA ILE A 518 -4.50 -27.36 2.59
C ILE A 518 -4.57 -26.11 3.45
N VAL A 519 -3.48 -25.70 4.08
CA VAL A 519 -3.41 -24.47 4.90
C VAL A 519 -3.78 -23.25 4.04
N GLN A 520 -3.17 -23.12 2.86
CA GLN A 520 -3.52 -22.05 1.91
C GLN A 520 -5.01 -22.11 1.50
N GLY A 521 -5.55 -23.32 1.34
CA GLY A 521 -6.97 -23.50 1.04
C GLY A 521 -7.89 -23.04 2.18
N LEU A 522 -7.49 -23.32 3.43
CA LEU A 522 -8.20 -22.93 4.66
C LEU A 522 -8.18 -21.40 4.82
N ALA A 523 -6.99 -20.79 4.78
CA ALA A 523 -6.80 -19.35 4.90
C ALA A 523 -7.67 -18.57 3.88
N ASN A 524 -7.67 -19.03 2.62
CA ASN A 524 -8.43 -18.40 1.53
C ASN A 524 -9.92 -18.77 1.47
N ASN A 525 -10.44 -19.62 2.38
CA ASN A 525 -11.83 -20.12 2.33
C ASN A 525 -12.23 -20.75 0.97
N THR A 526 -11.26 -21.29 0.24
CA THR A 526 -11.49 -21.89 -1.11
C THR A 526 -11.83 -23.37 -1.04
N LEU A 527 -11.76 -23.97 0.14
CA LEU A 527 -12.03 -25.38 0.36
C LEU A 527 -13.53 -25.67 0.29
N SER A 528 -14.01 -25.91 -0.92
CA SER A 528 -15.34 -26.45 -1.17
C SER A 528 -15.35 -27.99 -1.14
N GLY A 529 -16.44 -28.59 -0.66
CA GLY A 529 -16.70 -30.02 -0.72
C GLY A 529 -16.43 -30.82 0.56
N SER A 530 -16.63 -32.14 0.49
CA SER A 530 -16.44 -33.06 1.63
C SER A 530 -14.95 -33.38 1.86
N VAL A 531 -14.54 -33.43 3.13
CA VAL A 531 -13.22 -33.90 3.57
C VAL A 531 -12.86 -35.26 2.96
N ILE A 532 -13.85 -36.17 2.84
CA ILE A 532 -13.62 -37.50 2.26
C ILE A 532 -13.24 -37.40 0.78
N ASN A 533 -13.95 -36.57 0.00
CA ASN A 533 -13.64 -36.39 -1.43
C ASN A 533 -12.24 -35.81 -1.62
N ARG A 534 -11.82 -34.94 -0.69
CA ARG A 534 -10.48 -34.36 -0.68
C ARG A 534 -9.40 -35.40 -0.41
N LEU A 535 -9.57 -36.24 0.61
CA LEU A 535 -8.65 -37.33 0.90
C LEU A 535 -8.56 -38.34 -0.26
N LEU A 536 -9.69 -38.66 -0.92
CA LEU A 536 -9.69 -39.53 -2.10
C LEU A 536 -8.96 -38.90 -3.31
N LYS A 537 -9.15 -37.60 -3.52
CA LYS A 537 -8.40 -36.84 -4.53
C LYS A 537 -6.90 -36.88 -4.23
N GLU A 538 -6.51 -36.71 -2.96
CA GLU A 538 -5.12 -36.74 -2.54
C GLU A 538 -4.46 -38.11 -2.75
N ILE A 539 -5.16 -39.20 -2.42
CA ILE A 539 -4.68 -40.56 -2.71
C ILE A 539 -4.41 -40.73 -4.21
N SER A 540 -5.32 -40.22 -5.05
CA SER A 540 -5.19 -40.33 -6.51
C SER A 540 -3.99 -39.54 -7.04
N LEU A 541 -3.79 -38.30 -6.56
CA LEU A 541 -2.62 -37.47 -6.89
C LEU A 541 -1.31 -38.11 -6.42
N SER A 542 -1.32 -38.64 -5.20
CA SER A 542 -0.17 -39.30 -4.57
C SER A 542 0.22 -40.59 -5.27
N LEU A 543 -0.76 -41.36 -5.75
CA LEU A 543 -0.49 -42.58 -6.51
C LEU A 543 0.15 -42.25 -7.87
N LEU A 544 -0.35 -41.21 -8.56
CA LEU A 544 0.21 -40.77 -9.83
C LEU A 544 1.65 -40.28 -9.65
N ASN A 545 1.88 -39.33 -8.74
CA ASN A 545 3.20 -38.77 -8.44
C ASN A 545 4.14 -39.86 -7.92
N GLY A 546 3.66 -40.71 -7.02
CA GLY A 546 4.43 -41.83 -6.47
C GLY A 546 4.86 -42.83 -7.54
N THR A 547 4.01 -43.13 -8.53
CA THR A 547 4.37 -44.03 -9.63
C THR A 547 5.48 -43.45 -10.51
N ILE A 548 5.40 -42.15 -10.84
CA ILE A 548 6.43 -41.46 -11.62
C ILE A 548 7.76 -41.49 -10.87
N LEU A 549 7.76 -41.13 -9.58
CA LEU A 549 8.94 -41.13 -8.74
C LEU A 549 9.50 -42.54 -8.50
N ALA A 550 8.63 -43.55 -8.41
CA ALA A 550 9.04 -44.95 -8.29
C ALA A 550 9.76 -45.45 -9.55
N ILE A 551 9.35 -45.04 -10.75
CA ILE A 551 10.07 -45.38 -11.99
C ILE A 551 11.47 -44.77 -11.96
N ILE A 552 11.57 -43.48 -11.60
CA ILE A 552 12.86 -42.79 -11.50
C ILE A 552 13.76 -43.47 -10.46
N LEU A 553 13.22 -43.80 -9.28
CA LEU A 553 13.97 -44.47 -8.23
C LEU A 553 14.35 -45.90 -8.62
N PHE A 554 13.51 -46.64 -9.33
CA PHE A 554 13.87 -47.97 -9.82
C PHE A 554 15.10 -47.90 -10.73
N LEU A 555 15.06 -47.01 -11.73
CA LEU A 555 16.15 -46.81 -12.67
C LEU A 555 17.43 -46.31 -11.97
N GLY A 556 17.30 -45.32 -11.07
CA GLY A 556 18.42 -44.83 -10.27
C GLY A 556 19.03 -45.90 -9.37
N SER A 557 18.19 -46.68 -8.69
CA SER A 557 18.66 -47.76 -7.80
C SER A 557 19.49 -48.80 -8.56
N HIS A 558 19.05 -49.20 -9.76
CA HIS A 558 19.73 -50.23 -10.53
C HIS A 558 20.95 -49.69 -11.30
N PHE A 559 20.80 -48.59 -12.04
CA PHE A 559 21.82 -48.08 -12.96
C PHE A 559 22.83 -47.13 -12.30
N LEU A 560 22.40 -46.33 -11.32
CA LEU A 560 23.28 -45.34 -10.67
C LEU A 560 23.93 -45.90 -9.41
N LEU A 561 23.16 -46.63 -8.60
CA LEU A 561 23.61 -47.13 -7.28
C LEU A 561 24.04 -48.60 -7.31
N GLY A 562 23.86 -49.30 -8.43
CA GLY A 562 24.25 -50.70 -8.57
C GLY A 562 23.50 -51.66 -7.63
N ALA A 563 22.30 -51.29 -7.18
CA ALA A 563 21.50 -52.12 -6.29
C ALA A 563 20.89 -53.33 -7.03
N ASP A 564 20.72 -54.44 -6.30
CA ASP A 564 20.02 -55.61 -6.80
C ASP A 564 18.57 -55.27 -7.19
N ILE A 565 18.07 -55.90 -8.25
CA ILE A 565 16.72 -55.66 -8.79
C ILE A 565 15.66 -55.88 -7.70
N LYS A 566 15.80 -56.88 -6.83
CA LYS A 566 14.86 -57.13 -5.74
C LYS A 566 14.85 -55.99 -4.72
N THR A 567 16.01 -55.44 -4.39
CA THR A 567 16.13 -54.26 -3.53
C THR A 567 15.49 -53.05 -4.21
N GLY A 568 15.75 -52.81 -5.49
CA GLY A 568 15.13 -51.72 -6.25
C GLY A 568 13.59 -51.79 -6.27
N ILE A 569 13.02 -52.98 -6.55
CA ILE A 569 11.56 -53.20 -6.51
C ILE A 569 11.01 -52.95 -5.09
N THR A 570 11.71 -53.44 -4.07
CA THR A 570 11.30 -53.27 -2.68
C THR A 570 11.22 -51.80 -2.29
N VAL A 571 12.27 -51.04 -2.57
CA VAL A 571 12.38 -49.61 -2.22
C VAL A 571 11.31 -48.80 -2.95
N THR A 572 11.02 -49.13 -4.20
CA THR A 572 10.07 -48.38 -5.04
C THR A 572 8.61 -48.60 -4.65
N ILE A 573 8.22 -49.85 -4.35
CA ILE A 573 6.88 -50.14 -3.79
C ILE A 573 6.72 -49.46 -2.42
N ALA A 574 7.77 -49.51 -1.61
CA ALA A 574 7.77 -48.86 -0.31
C ALA A 574 7.65 -47.34 -0.44
N LEU A 575 8.37 -46.71 -1.38
CA LEU A 575 8.28 -45.28 -1.66
C LEU A 575 6.84 -44.87 -2.01
N ILE A 576 6.15 -45.59 -2.88
CA ILE A 576 4.75 -45.28 -3.23
C ILE A 576 3.87 -45.28 -1.98
N SER A 577 4.04 -46.29 -1.13
CA SER A 577 3.27 -46.43 0.12
C SER A 577 3.56 -45.28 1.09
N VAL A 578 4.83 -44.88 1.20
CA VAL A 578 5.27 -43.75 2.02
C VAL A 578 4.68 -42.44 1.51
N ILE A 579 4.72 -42.18 0.20
CA ILE A 579 4.17 -40.97 -0.42
C ILE A 579 2.66 -40.85 -0.14
N ILE A 580 1.90 -41.94 -0.27
CA ILE A 580 0.45 -41.93 -0.01
C ILE A 580 0.15 -41.61 1.46
N ILE A 581 0.88 -42.20 2.41
CA ILE A 581 0.63 -41.91 3.83
C ILE A 581 1.10 -40.51 4.20
N ALA A 582 2.26 -40.07 3.68
CA ALA A 582 2.79 -38.74 3.93
C ALA A 582 1.84 -37.62 3.47
N SER A 583 1.22 -37.77 2.30
CA SER A 583 0.24 -36.81 1.78
C SER A 583 -1.08 -36.84 2.55
N LEU A 584 -1.53 -38.02 3.00
CA LEU A 584 -2.70 -38.15 3.86
C LEU A 584 -2.48 -37.49 5.21
N ILE A 585 -1.30 -37.64 5.81
CA ILE A 585 -0.90 -36.94 7.03
C ILE A 585 -0.89 -35.43 6.78
N GLY A 586 -0.19 -34.98 5.73
CA GLY A 586 -0.13 -33.57 5.35
C GLY A 586 -1.50 -32.95 5.08
N THR A 587 -2.46 -33.72 4.55
CA THR A 587 -3.81 -33.23 4.27
C THR A 587 -4.72 -33.25 5.50
N SER A 588 -4.63 -34.30 6.32
CA SER A 588 -5.58 -34.52 7.41
C SER A 588 -5.27 -33.71 8.67
N ILE A 589 -3.99 -33.49 8.98
CA ILE A 589 -3.61 -32.77 10.20
C ILE A 589 -4.08 -31.31 10.20
N PRO A 590 -3.83 -30.49 9.16
CA PRO A 590 -4.31 -29.11 9.15
C PRO A 590 -5.84 -29.01 9.24
N LEU A 591 -6.58 -29.90 8.56
CA LEU A 591 -8.04 -29.97 8.65
C LEU A 591 -8.54 -30.35 10.05
N LEU A 592 -7.75 -31.13 10.80
CA LEU A 592 -8.09 -31.48 12.18
C LEU A 592 -7.81 -30.30 13.11
N LEU A 593 -6.69 -29.58 12.94
CA LEU A 593 -6.37 -28.40 13.74
C LEU A 593 -7.44 -27.30 13.58
N ASP A 594 -7.79 -26.99 12.34
CA ASP A 594 -8.86 -26.02 11.99
C ASP A 594 -10.16 -26.34 12.72
N ARG A 595 -10.55 -27.63 12.73
CA ARG A 595 -11.76 -28.09 13.40
C ARG A 595 -11.72 -27.91 14.93
N PHE A 596 -10.54 -27.86 15.53
CA PHE A 596 -10.35 -27.58 16.95
C PHE A 596 -10.12 -26.09 17.23
N GLY A 597 -10.17 -25.22 16.22
CA GLY A 597 -9.87 -23.79 16.36
C GLY A 597 -8.39 -23.51 16.64
N ILE A 598 -7.51 -24.43 16.25
CA ILE A 598 -6.05 -24.25 16.32
C ILE A 598 -5.58 -23.84 14.94
N ASP A 599 -4.69 -22.85 14.87
CA ASP A 599 -4.09 -22.37 13.64
C ASP A 599 -3.51 -23.53 12.79
N PRO A 600 -4.03 -23.75 11.57
CA PRO A 600 -3.55 -24.79 10.66
C PRO A 600 -2.10 -24.61 10.19
N ALA A 601 -1.55 -23.39 10.17
CA ALA A 601 -0.18 -23.10 9.75
C ALA A 601 0.85 -23.83 10.63
N LEU A 602 0.52 -24.06 11.90
CA LEU A 602 1.31 -24.88 12.85
C LEU A 602 1.53 -26.34 12.37
N ALA A 603 0.62 -26.85 11.53
CA ALA A 603 0.73 -28.19 10.93
C ALA A 603 1.51 -28.17 9.60
N THR A 604 2.51 -27.30 9.47
CA THR A 604 3.44 -27.30 8.33
C THR A 604 4.89 -27.34 8.81
N GLY A 605 5.83 -27.46 7.86
CA GLY A 605 7.26 -27.47 8.17
C GLY A 605 7.71 -28.58 9.14
N PRO A 606 8.43 -28.25 10.24
CA PRO A 606 9.08 -29.24 11.12
C PRO A 606 8.17 -30.30 11.72
N PHE A 607 6.91 -29.95 12.03
CA PHE A 607 5.97 -30.89 12.63
C PHE A 607 5.59 -32.02 11.65
N ILE A 608 5.31 -31.66 10.40
CA ILE A 608 4.95 -32.62 9.35
C ILE A 608 6.15 -33.46 8.94
N THR A 609 7.34 -32.86 8.77
CA THR A 609 8.54 -33.61 8.40
C THR A 609 8.90 -34.63 9.46
N THR A 610 8.87 -34.24 10.74
CA THR A 610 9.13 -35.15 11.86
C THR A 610 8.12 -36.31 11.91
N SER A 611 6.83 -36.01 11.76
CA SER A 611 5.78 -37.04 11.76
C SER A 611 5.93 -38.01 10.59
N ASN A 612 6.30 -37.49 9.42
CA ASN A 612 6.51 -38.28 8.20
C ASN A 612 7.83 -39.05 8.20
N ASP A 613 8.87 -38.60 8.89
CA ASP A 613 10.10 -39.37 9.08
C ASP A 613 9.79 -40.64 9.89
N ILE A 614 9.08 -40.49 11.01
CA ILE A 614 8.66 -41.60 11.87
C ILE A 614 7.81 -42.59 11.08
N CYS A 615 6.74 -42.11 10.44
CA CYS A 615 5.82 -42.94 9.68
C CYS A 615 6.49 -43.55 8.45
N GLY A 616 7.31 -42.77 7.75
CA GLY A 616 8.02 -43.15 6.53
C GLY A 616 8.99 -44.30 6.77
N ILE A 617 9.82 -44.21 7.83
CA ILE A 617 10.72 -45.29 8.24
C ILE A 617 9.94 -46.56 8.60
N LEU A 618 8.88 -46.43 9.40
CA LEU A 618 8.05 -47.56 9.80
C LEU A 618 7.42 -48.27 8.60
N ILE A 619 6.82 -47.52 7.67
CA ILE A 619 6.18 -48.07 6.46
C ILE A 619 7.23 -48.70 5.55
N TYR A 620 8.35 -48.02 5.34
CA TYR A 620 9.42 -48.48 4.47
C TYR A 620 9.94 -49.86 4.89
N PHE A 621 10.35 -49.98 6.15
CA PHE A 621 10.87 -51.25 6.64
C PHE A 621 9.77 -52.31 6.83
N SER A 622 8.52 -51.92 7.09
CA SER A 622 7.40 -52.88 7.12
C SER A 622 7.13 -53.49 5.74
N ILE A 623 7.10 -52.67 4.69
CA ILE A 623 6.95 -53.15 3.31
C ILE A 623 8.17 -54.00 2.92
N ALA A 624 9.38 -53.55 3.25
CA ALA A 624 10.60 -54.31 2.97
C ALA A 624 10.61 -55.68 3.66
N LYS A 625 10.15 -55.74 4.91
CA LYS A 625 10.00 -56.98 5.66
C LYS A 625 9.00 -57.93 4.99
N LEU A 626 7.88 -57.42 4.51
CA LEU A 626 6.86 -58.20 3.81
C LEU A 626 7.38 -58.78 2.48
N ILE A 627 8.21 -58.03 1.74
CA ILE A 627 8.71 -58.45 0.43
C ILE A 627 9.94 -59.38 0.55
N LEU A 628 10.87 -59.06 1.46
CA LEU A 628 12.16 -59.75 1.57
C LEU A 628 12.20 -60.84 2.66
N GLY A 629 11.23 -60.86 3.58
CA GLY A 629 11.01 -61.97 4.51
C GLY A 629 12.09 -62.11 5.59
N PHE A 630 12.36 -61.06 6.36
CA PHE A 630 13.31 -61.07 7.48
C PHE A 630 12.70 -60.83 8.85
#